data_AF-A0A945GP79-F1
#
_entry.id   AF-A0A945GP79-F1
#
_cell.length_a   1.000
_cell.length_b   1.000
_cell.length_c   1.000
_cell.angle_alpha   90.00
_cell.angle_beta   90.00
_cell.angle_gamma   90.00
#
_symmetry.space_group_name_H-M   'P 1'
#
loop_
_entity.id
_entity.type
_entity.pdbx_description
1 polymer ?
#
loop_
_entity_poly.entity_id
_entity_poly.type
_entity_poly.pdbx_seq_one_letter_code
_entity_poly.pdbx_strand_id
1 'polypeptide(L)'
;MNYSRALLLLLVLIPIATWAASPFSTTHGDTTIDGRTYSLVPATDLISHLHTAPSGTLLQISDILFTGPFLAGLTALDTVRAHLDFQEIIFAEEVNLDRVVFLGDISFDRSQFQGGLSLLGATFHGDLHLTSASIA
;
A
#
# COMPACT_ATOMS: atom_id res chain seq x y z
N MET A 1 -38.63 34.37 33.20
CA MET A 1 -37.86 33.34 33.92
C MET A 1 -38.09 32.05 33.15
N ASN A 2 -37.23 31.53 32.26
CA ASN A 2 -35.78 31.62 32.07
C ASN A 2 -35.43 31.89 30.60
N TYR A 3 -34.42 32.72 30.38
CA TYR A 3 -33.65 32.79 29.14
C TYR A 3 -32.57 31.72 29.19
N SER A 4 -32.57 30.77 28.26
CA SER A 4 -31.36 30.00 27.92
C SER A 4 -31.64 29.13 26.71
N ARG A 5 -31.05 29.50 25.58
CA ARG A 5 -30.21 28.60 24.79
C ARG A 5 -29.46 29.41 23.75
N ALA A 6 -28.16 29.43 23.96
CA ALA A 6 -27.18 30.22 23.27
C ALA A 6 -27.15 29.93 21.76
N LEU A 7 -27.05 31.02 21.01
CA LEU A 7 -26.52 31.07 19.66
C LEU A 7 -25.03 30.72 19.71
N LEU A 8 -24.59 29.71 18.97
CA LEU A 8 -23.19 29.56 18.56
C LEU A 8 -23.15 28.83 17.22
N LEU A 9 -23.26 29.65 16.17
CA LEU A 9 -22.71 29.37 14.84
C LEU A 9 -21.18 29.29 14.98
N LEU A 10 -20.58 28.18 14.54
CA LEU A 10 -19.59 28.23 13.46
C LEU A 10 -19.36 26.81 12.94
N LEU A 11 -19.88 26.55 11.74
CA LEU A 11 -19.39 25.48 10.88
C LEU A 11 -17.90 25.71 10.64
N VAL A 12 -17.06 24.81 11.15
CA VAL A 12 -15.72 24.63 10.57
C VAL A 12 -15.86 23.47 9.57
N LEU A 13 -16.23 23.82 8.34
CA LEU A 13 -16.14 22.90 7.22
C LEU A 13 -14.65 22.85 6.81
N ILE A 14 -13.85 21.99 7.45
CA ILE A 14 -12.49 21.74 6.95
C ILE A 14 -12.63 20.74 5.79
N PRO A 15 -12.25 21.08 4.55
CA PRO A 15 -12.05 20.07 3.54
C PRO A 15 -10.65 19.53 3.77
N ILE A 16 -10.51 18.47 4.56
CA ILE A 16 -9.24 17.71 4.53
C ILE A 16 -9.54 16.53 3.64
N ALA A 17 -9.17 16.65 2.36
CA ALA A 17 -8.84 15.48 1.59
C ALA A 17 -7.84 14.70 2.45
N THR A 18 -8.30 13.60 3.05
CA THR A 18 -7.46 12.69 3.82
C THR A 18 -6.54 12.02 2.83
N TRP A 19 -5.46 12.71 2.44
CA TRP A 19 -4.25 12.01 2.09
C TRP A 19 -3.88 11.28 3.38
N ALA A 20 -4.17 9.98 3.43
CA ALA A 20 -3.48 9.14 4.39
C ALA A 20 -2.01 9.26 3.99
N ALA A 21 -1.19 9.84 4.86
CA ALA A 21 0.25 9.76 4.68
C ALA A 21 0.60 8.29 4.47
N SER A 22 1.41 8.00 3.45
CA SER A 22 1.89 6.65 3.18
C SER A 22 2.37 6.05 4.50
N PRO A 23 1.97 4.82 4.87
CA PRO A 23 2.27 4.25 6.18
C PRO A 23 3.77 4.02 6.42
N PHE A 24 4.60 4.31 5.41
CA PHE A 24 6.04 4.15 5.41
C PHE A 24 6.71 5.52 5.61
N SER A 25 7.58 5.59 6.62
CA SER A 25 8.37 6.79 6.90
C SER A 25 9.51 6.89 5.90
N THR A 26 9.77 8.09 5.35
CA THR A 26 10.79 8.39 4.32
C THR A 26 12.24 8.31 4.81
N THR A 27 12.51 7.48 5.82
CA THR A 27 13.79 7.38 6.52
C THR A 27 14.94 6.98 5.59
N HIS A 28 14.64 6.32 4.47
CA HIS A 28 15.65 5.82 3.52
C HIS A 28 15.88 6.77 2.33
N GLY A 29 15.30 7.97 2.35
CA GLY A 29 15.48 8.99 1.31
C GLY A 29 14.51 8.83 0.13
N ASP A 30 14.70 9.67 -0.89
CA ASP A 30 13.86 9.71 -2.09
C ASP A 30 14.72 9.61 -3.36
N THR A 31 14.10 9.19 -4.46
CA THR A 31 14.70 9.19 -5.81
C THR A 31 13.72 9.77 -6.84
N THR A 32 14.22 10.24 -7.98
CA THR A 32 13.38 10.74 -9.08
C THR A 32 13.56 9.87 -10.31
N ILE A 33 12.47 9.31 -10.83
CA ILE A 33 12.43 8.48 -12.04
C ILE A 33 11.38 9.10 -12.97
N ASP A 34 11.74 9.36 -14.22
CA ASP A 34 10.87 9.97 -15.23
C ASP A 34 10.13 11.24 -14.75
N GLY A 35 10.79 12.04 -13.92
CA GLY A 35 10.24 13.29 -13.38
C GLY A 35 9.28 13.12 -12.20
N ARG A 36 9.07 11.89 -11.69
CA ARG A 36 8.30 11.59 -10.48
C ARG A 36 9.21 11.23 -9.33
N THR A 37 8.92 11.74 -8.13
CA THR A 37 9.68 11.46 -6.91
C THR A 37 9.06 10.29 -6.16
N TYR A 38 9.91 9.35 -5.76
CA TYR A 38 9.55 8.15 -5.03
C TYR A 38 10.30 8.10 -3.71
N SER A 39 9.61 7.78 -2.64
CA SER A 39 10.27 7.45 -1.38
C SER A 39 10.83 6.03 -1.43
N LEU A 40 12.09 5.89 -1.02
CA LEU A 40 12.76 4.61 -0.93
C LEU A 40 12.28 3.91 0.34
N VAL A 41 11.79 2.69 0.20
CA VAL A 41 11.30 1.90 1.33
C VAL A 41 11.81 0.46 1.20
N PRO A 42 12.46 -0.13 2.21
CA PRO A 42 12.78 -1.55 2.17
C PRO A 42 11.52 -2.41 2.10
N ALA A 43 11.51 -3.44 1.25
CA ALA A 43 10.41 -4.40 1.18
C ALA A 43 10.12 -5.08 2.53
N THR A 44 11.12 -5.20 3.40
CA THR A 44 10.98 -5.71 4.78
C THR A 44 10.05 -4.87 5.64
N ASP A 45 9.94 -3.57 5.37
CA ASP A 45 9.06 -2.68 6.11
C ASP A 45 7.60 -2.92 5.71
N LEU A 46 7.35 -3.14 4.41
CA LEU A 46 6.05 -3.59 3.91
C LEU A 46 5.66 -4.94 4.52
N ILE A 47 6.55 -5.93 4.50
CA ILE A 47 6.32 -7.24 5.12
C ILE A 47 5.92 -7.09 6.60
N SER A 48 6.67 -6.28 7.36
CA SER A 48 6.42 -6.05 8.79
C SER A 48 5.06 -5.39 9.02
N HIS A 49 4.69 -4.46 8.13
CA HIS A 49 3.38 -3.82 8.18
C HIS A 49 2.26 -4.82 7.88
N LEU A 50 2.42 -5.69 6.88
CA LEU A 50 1.42 -6.71 6.52
C LEU A 50 1.22 -7.76 7.62
N HIS A 51 2.27 -8.09 8.37
CA HIS A 51 2.17 -8.99 9.54
C HIS A 51 1.36 -8.40 10.69
N THR A 52 1.38 -7.08 10.84
CA THR A 52 0.77 -6.38 11.98
C THR A 52 -0.53 -5.66 11.63
N ALA A 53 -0.85 -5.55 10.33
CA ALA A 53 -2.05 -4.90 9.84
C ALA A 53 -3.32 -5.61 10.35
N PRO A 54 -4.26 -4.88 10.99
CA PRO A 54 -5.54 -5.44 11.37
C PRO A 54 -6.33 -5.94 10.15
N SER A 55 -7.07 -7.03 10.31
CA SER A 55 -7.92 -7.57 9.25
C SER A 55 -8.91 -6.54 8.71
N GLY A 56 -9.06 -6.49 7.39
CA GLY A 56 -9.97 -5.57 6.70
C GLY A 56 -9.48 -4.11 6.64
N THR A 57 -8.30 -3.80 7.18
CA THR A 57 -7.71 -2.46 7.05
C THR A 57 -7.40 -2.18 5.59
N LEU A 58 -7.70 -0.97 5.12
CA LEU A 58 -7.32 -0.51 3.80
C LEU A 58 -5.98 0.23 3.88
N LEU A 59 -4.98 -0.29 3.15
CA LEU A 59 -3.64 0.28 3.06
C LEU A 59 -3.47 0.92 1.68
N GLN A 60 -3.51 2.25 1.65
CA GLN A 60 -3.21 3.05 0.46
C GLN A 60 -1.73 3.39 0.44
N ILE A 61 -1.07 3.02 -0.65
CA ILE A 61 0.37 3.08 -0.81
C ILE A 61 0.65 3.64 -2.21
N SER A 62 1.21 4.84 -2.27
CA SER A 62 1.61 5.50 -3.52
C SER A 62 3.01 6.09 -3.42
N ASP A 63 3.61 6.37 -4.59
CA ASP A 63 4.87 7.13 -4.71
C ASP A 63 6.04 6.51 -3.92
N ILE A 64 6.09 5.18 -3.89
CA ILE A 64 7.17 4.41 -3.24
C ILE A 64 7.91 3.56 -4.26
N LEU A 65 9.22 3.53 -4.08
CA LEU A 65 10.10 2.52 -4.67
C LEU A 65 10.52 1.57 -3.56
N PHE A 66 10.01 0.34 -3.64
CA PHE A 66 10.42 -0.73 -2.75
C PHE A 66 11.79 -1.26 -3.16
N THR A 67 12.71 -1.31 -2.19
CA THR A 67 14.08 -1.82 -2.33
C THR A 67 14.24 -3.15 -1.61
N GLY A 68 15.02 -4.04 -2.20
CA GLY A 68 15.17 -5.42 -1.76
C GLY A 68 14.01 -6.32 -2.20
N PRO A 69 14.24 -7.64 -2.22
CA PRO A 69 13.26 -8.59 -2.75
C PRO A 69 12.09 -8.78 -1.78
N PHE A 70 10.87 -8.85 -2.31
CA PHE A 70 9.67 -9.16 -1.52
C PHE A 70 9.32 -10.64 -1.68
N LEU A 71 9.88 -11.48 -0.80
CA LEU A 71 9.75 -12.94 -0.89
C LEU A 71 8.86 -13.47 0.25
N ALA A 72 7.54 -13.55 0.02
CA ALA A 72 6.57 -13.97 1.03
C ALA A 72 6.87 -15.38 1.59
N GLY A 73 7.34 -16.28 0.74
CA GLY A 73 7.74 -17.64 1.14
C GLY A 73 8.89 -17.71 2.15
N LEU A 74 9.69 -16.65 2.29
CA LEU A 74 10.79 -16.57 3.25
C LEU A 74 10.43 -15.80 4.53
N THR A 75 9.26 -15.16 4.58
CA THR A 75 8.92 -14.20 5.65
C THR A 75 7.77 -14.66 6.54
N ALA A 76 7.33 -15.92 6.39
CA ALA A 76 6.15 -16.48 7.05
C ALA A 76 4.85 -15.70 6.76
N LEU A 77 4.83 -14.87 5.71
CA LEU A 77 3.64 -14.15 5.27
C LEU A 77 2.78 -15.07 4.39
N ASP A 78 2.01 -15.97 5.02
CA ASP A 78 1.10 -16.88 4.31
C ASP A 78 -0.25 -16.24 3.94
N THR A 79 -0.66 -15.20 4.67
CA THR A 79 -1.98 -14.60 4.58
C THR A 79 -1.90 -13.08 4.71
N VAL A 80 -2.37 -12.37 3.71
CA VAL A 80 -2.60 -10.93 3.75
C VAL A 80 -4.06 -10.67 4.12
N ARG A 81 -4.26 -9.98 5.25
CA ARG A 81 -5.59 -9.71 5.82
C ARG A 81 -6.13 -8.32 5.53
N ALA A 82 -5.27 -7.43 5.03
CA ALA A 82 -5.61 -6.07 4.64
C ALA A 82 -6.07 -6.00 3.18
N HIS A 83 -6.82 -4.96 2.82
CA HIS A 83 -7.00 -4.53 1.44
C HIS A 83 -5.77 -3.68 1.06
N LEU A 84 -5.15 -3.99 -0.08
CA LEU A 84 -3.93 -3.34 -0.53
C LEU A 84 -4.22 -2.51 -1.78
N ASP A 85 -3.96 -1.22 -1.71
CA ASP A 85 -4.10 -0.31 -2.85
C ASP A 85 -2.75 0.30 -3.17
N PHE A 86 -1.99 -0.37 -4.03
CA PHE A 86 -0.73 0.12 -4.57
C PHE A 86 -0.99 0.90 -5.85
N GLN A 87 -0.73 2.21 -5.81
CA GLN A 87 -0.88 3.10 -6.96
C GLN A 87 0.48 3.68 -7.33
N GLU A 88 0.92 3.44 -8.56
CA GLU A 88 2.18 4.03 -9.07
C GLU A 88 3.40 3.64 -8.22
N ILE A 89 3.51 2.35 -7.89
CA ILE A 89 4.62 1.81 -7.08
C ILE A 89 5.67 1.17 -7.98
N ILE A 90 6.93 1.22 -7.56
CA ILE A 90 8.02 0.50 -8.22
C ILE A 90 8.57 -0.56 -7.26
N PHE A 91 8.54 -1.83 -7.66
CA PHE A 91 9.33 -2.88 -7.03
C PHE A 91 10.60 -3.06 -7.85
N ALA A 92 11.74 -2.64 -7.30
CA ALA A 92 13.02 -2.68 -8.00
C ALA A 92 13.55 -4.12 -8.17
N GLU A 93 13.25 -5.00 -7.22
CA GLU A 93 13.65 -6.41 -7.23
C GLU A 93 12.44 -7.36 -7.33
N GLU A 94 12.71 -8.67 -7.26
CA GLU A 94 11.71 -9.73 -7.40
C GLU A 94 10.61 -9.63 -6.34
N VAL A 95 9.35 -9.74 -6.79
CA VAL A 95 8.18 -9.92 -5.93
C VAL A 95 7.69 -11.35 -6.07
N ASN A 96 7.85 -12.16 -5.03
CA ASN A 96 7.34 -13.51 -4.95
C ASN A 96 6.23 -13.57 -3.89
N LEU A 97 4.99 -13.74 -4.36
CA LEU A 97 3.77 -13.89 -3.59
C LEU A 97 3.18 -15.29 -3.76
N ASP A 98 4.02 -16.29 -4.04
CA ASP A 98 3.59 -17.65 -4.28
C ASP A 98 2.89 -18.24 -3.05
N ARG A 99 1.75 -18.87 -3.27
CA ARG A 99 0.91 -19.52 -2.25
C ARG A 99 0.42 -18.59 -1.14
N VAL A 100 0.49 -17.28 -1.32
CA VAL A 100 -0.09 -16.31 -0.38
C VAL A 100 -1.61 -16.27 -0.55
N VAL A 101 -2.33 -16.20 0.58
CA VAL A 101 -3.78 -16.02 0.62
C VAL A 101 -4.11 -14.55 0.86
N PHE A 102 -4.79 -13.91 -0.09
CA PHE A 102 -5.28 -12.53 0.04
C PHE A 102 -6.75 -12.54 0.42
N LEU A 103 -7.09 -12.01 1.59
CA LEU A 103 -8.46 -11.99 2.10
C LEU A 103 -9.27 -10.77 1.62
N GLY A 104 -8.58 -9.68 1.29
CA GLY A 104 -9.16 -8.46 0.73
C GLY A 104 -8.70 -8.22 -0.71
N ASP A 105 -9.20 -7.14 -1.29
CA ASP A 105 -8.81 -6.70 -2.63
C ASP A 105 -7.34 -6.25 -2.65
N ILE A 106 -6.70 -6.46 -3.79
CA ILE A 106 -5.33 -6.04 -4.04
C ILE A 106 -5.23 -5.36 -5.40
N SER A 107 -4.73 -4.14 -5.40
CA SER A 107 -4.48 -3.34 -6.59
C SER A 107 -3.01 -3.04 -6.73
N PHE A 108 -2.48 -3.21 -7.94
CA PHE A 108 -1.16 -2.73 -8.36
C PHE A 108 -1.28 -1.80 -9.58
N ASP A 109 -2.37 -1.02 -9.65
CA ASP A 109 -2.60 -0.17 -10.80
C ASP A 109 -1.44 0.82 -11.02
N ARG A 110 -1.02 0.92 -12.29
CA ARG A 110 0.12 1.73 -12.74
C ARG A 110 1.46 1.40 -12.05
N SER A 111 1.57 0.24 -11.41
CA SER A 111 2.79 -0.19 -10.72
C SER A 111 3.74 -0.95 -11.65
N GLN A 112 5.03 -0.92 -11.33
CA GLN A 112 6.10 -1.53 -12.12
C GLN A 112 6.82 -2.61 -11.30
N PHE A 113 6.98 -3.80 -11.88
CA PHE A 113 7.75 -4.91 -11.32
C PHE A 113 9.02 -5.12 -12.12
N GLN A 114 10.11 -4.49 -11.71
CA GLN A 114 11.38 -4.51 -12.45
C GLN A 114 12.11 -5.85 -12.31
N GLY A 115 12.01 -6.49 -11.15
CA GLY A 115 12.57 -7.82 -10.90
C GLY A 115 11.61 -8.98 -11.17
N GLY A 116 10.40 -8.71 -11.68
CA GLY A 116 9.36 -9.71 -11.91
C GLY A 116 8.34 -9.84 -10.78
N LEU A 117 7.19 -10.44 -11.12
CA LEU A 117 6.09 -10.77 -10.19
C LEU A 117 5.72 -12.25 -10.35
N SER A 118 5.77 -13.00 -9.25
CA SER A 118 5.27 -14.38 -9.17
C SER A 118 4.07 -14.45 -8.21
N LEU A 119 2.99 -15.08 -8.68
CA LEU A 119 1.74 -15.32 -7.95
C LEU A 119 1.36 -16.82 -8.00
N LEU A 120 2.35 -17.71 -8.12
CA LEU A 120 2.10 -19.13 -8.36
C LEU A 120 1.37 -19.75 -7.18
N GLY A 121 0.16 -20.25 -7.43
CA GLY A 121 -0.69 -20.84 -6.39
C GLY A 121 -1.20 -19.85 -5.35
N ALA A 122 -1.06 -18.54 -5.57
CA ALA A 122 -1.71 -17.53 -4.74
C ALA A 122 -3.23 -17.66 -4.82
N THR A 123 -3.92 -17.37 -3.71
CA THR A 123 -5.39 -17.43 -3.62
C THR A 123 -5.94 -16.04 -3.30
N PHE A 124 -6.90 -15.56 -4.08
CA PHE A 124 -7.54 -14.26 -3.89
C PHE A 124 -9.01 -14.46 -3.53
N HIS A 125 -9.43 -13.95 -2.36
CA HIS A 125 -10.82 -13.90 -1.93
C HIS A 125 -11.50 -12.57 -2.28
N GLY A 126 -10.71 -11.54 -2.57
CA GLY A 126 -11.13 -10.29 -3.20
C GLY A 126 -10.60 -10.17 -4.63
N ASP A 127 -10.74 -8.98 -5.21
CA ASP A 127 -10.32 -8.70 -6.58
C ASP A 127 -8.81 -8.41 -6.68
N LEU A 128 -8.19 -8.85 -7.77
CA LEU A 128 -6.82 -8.49 -8.16
C LEU A 128 -6.87 -7.50 -9.34
N HIS A 129 -6.39 -6.28 -9.12
CA HIS A 129 -6.31 -5.24 -10.15
C HIS A 129 -4.85 -5.02 -10.58
N LEU A 130 -4.62 -5.02 -11.91
CA LEU A 130 -3.31 -4.85 -12.55
C LEU A 130 -3.39 -3.82 -13.69
N THR A 131 -4.28 -2.83 -13.58
CA THR A 131 -4.56 -1.89 -14.67
C THR A 131 -3.31 -1.06 -14.97
N SER A 132 -2.80 -1.16 -16.19
CA SER A 132 -1.54 -0.49 -16.60
C SER A 132 -0.32 -0.87 -15.75
N ALA A 133 -0.36 -2.00 -15.05
CA ALA A 133 0.83 -2.55 -14.42
C ALA A 133 1.78 -3.11 -15.48
N SER A 134 3.09 -3.01 -15.24
CA SER A 134 4.11 -3.53 -16.16
C SER A 134 5.10 -4.45 -15.44
N ILE A 135 5.51 -5.50 -16.13
CA ILE A 135 6.57 -6.42 -15.70
C ILE A 135 7.71 -6.28 -16.72
N ALA A 136 8.93 -6.06 -16.25
CA ALA A 136 10.13 -5.91 -17.09
C ALA A 136 10.67 -7.25 -17.58
#